data_AF-A0A644SMX4-F1
#
_entry.id   AF-A0A644SMX4-F1
#
_cell.length_a   1.000
_cell.length_b   1.000
_cell.length_c   1.000
_cell.angle_alpha   90.00
_cell.angle_beta   90.00
_cell.angle_gamma   90.00
#
_symmetry.space_group_name_H-M   'P 1'
#
loop_
_entity.id
_entity.type
_entity.pdbx_description
1 polymer ?
#
loop_
_entity_poly.entity_id
_entity_poly.type
_entity_poly.pdbx_seq_one_letter_code
_entity_poly.pdbx_strand_id
1 'polypeptide(L)'
;MNKNISLKKIIIANISLFIISFLLMKFSDFYRLNKECHWIYQYAHIWWMFFALPISMISSLILPILYFKKFGLNVLWILLGITPIILFITIPYQIERIHSVLKNIWTVIN
;
A
#
# COMPACT_ATOMS: atom_id res chain seq x y z
N MET A 1 -3.51 -33.22 2.57
CA MET A 1 -2.92 -32.09 1.82
C MET A 1 -2.39 -31.06 2.82
N ASN A 2 -1.07 -31.04 3.08
CA ASN A 2 -0.46 -30.20 4.12
C ASN A 2 -0.26 -28.75 3.61
N LYS A 3 -1.35 -27.97 3.56
CA LYS A 3 -1.38 -26.57 3.05
C LYS A 3 -0.89 -25.55 4.08
N ASN A 4 0.27 -25.80 4.71
CA ASN A 4 0.85 -24.80 5.61
C ASN A 4 1.47 -23.67 4.78
N ILE A 5 0.72 -22.58 4.58
CA ILE A 5 1.23 -21.35 3.97
C ILE A 5 2.31 -20.78 4.90
N SER A 6 3.51 -20.51 4.35
CA SER A 6 4.61 -19.90 5.09
C SER A 6 4.30 -18.45 5.46
N LEU A 7 4.65 -18.02 6.69
CA LEU A 7 4.53 -16.61 7.12
C LEU A 7 5.24 -15.65 6.15
N LYS A 8 6.34 -16.07 5.52
CA LYS A 8 7.03 -15.28 4.50
C LYS A 8 6.14 -14.97 3.30
N LYS A 9 5.36 -15.96 2.84
CA LYS A 9 4.40 -15.78 1.74
C LYS A 9 3.25 -14.85 2.14
N ILE A 10 2.82 -14.91 3.41
CA ILE A 10 1.77 -14.02 3.93
C ILE A 10 2.28 -12.58 4.00
N ILE A 11 3.52 -12.35 4.45
CA ILE A 11 4.15 -11.02 4.44
C ILE A 11 4.21 -10.47 3.01
N ILE A 12 4.66 -11.28 2.05
CA ILE A 12 4.70 -10.87 0.63
C ILE A 12 3.29 -10.54 0.11
N ALA A 13 2.29 -11.38 0.41
CA ALA A 13 0.91 -11.14 0.02
C ALA A 13 0.35 -9.84 0.62
N ASN A 14 0.71 -9.52 1.87
CA ASN A 14 0.31 -8.29 2.54
C ASN A 14 0.89 -7.05 1.86
N ILE A 15 2.17 -7.10 1.48
CA ILE A 15 2.83 -6.03 0.71
C ILE A 15 2.17 -5.87 -0.66
N SER A 16 1.94 -6.97 -1.38
CA SER A 16 1.29 -6.94 -2.69
C SER A 16 -0.14 -6.40 -2.62
N LEU A 17 -0.93 -6.81 -1.62
CA LEU A 17 -2.29 -6.31 -1.39
C LEU A 17 -2.28 -4.78 -1.24
N PHE A 18 -1.37 -4.25 -0.43
CA PHE A 18 -1.23 -2.82 -0.22
C PHE A 18 -0.83 -2.11 -1.53
N ILE A 19 0.25 -2.54 -2.20
CA ILE A 19 0.76 -1.85 -3.40
C ILE A 19 -0.26 -1.88 -4.53
N ILE A 20 -0.81 -3.05 -4.86
CA ILE A 20 -1.73 -3.20 -5.99
C ILE A 20 -3.02 -2.42 -5.73
N SER A 21 -3.56 -2.49 -4.52
CA SER A 21 -4.80 -1.78 -4.20
C SER A 21 -4.59 -0.26 -4.16
N PHE A 22 -3.42 0.21 -3.71
CA PHE A 22 -3.07 1.62 -3.74
C PHE A 22 -2.97 2.14 -5.18
N LEU A 23 -2.26 1.41 -6.04
CA LEU A 23 -2.12 1.75 -7.46
C LEU A 23 -3.47 1.72 -8.18
N LEU A 24 -4.33 0.74 -7.86
CA LEU A 24 -5.68 0.67 -8.42
C LEU A 24 -6.52 1.90 -8.02
N MET A 25 -6.46 2.31 -6.75
CA MET A 25 -7.11 3.53 -6.28
C MET A 25 -6.57 4.78 -7.01
N LYS A 26 -5.25 4.90 -7.19
CA LYS A 26 -4.67 6.05 -7.89
C LYS A 26 -4.96 6.06 -9.37
N PHE A 27 -4.95 4.90 -10.02
CA PHE A 27 -5.35 4.77 -11.41
C PHE A 27 -6.83 5.11 -11.61
N SER A 28 -7.69 4.79 -10.64
CA SER A 28 -9.12 5.08 -10.77
C SER A 28 -9.45 6.58 -10.77
N ASP A 29 -8.54 7.43 -10.27
CA ASP A 29 -8.69 8.89 -10.28
C ASP A 29 -8.90 9.46 -11.71
N PHE A 30 -8.39 8.79 -12.76
CA PHE A 30 -8.65 9.17 -14.16
C PHE A 30 -10.14 9.12 -14.53
N TYR A 31 -10.92 8.24 -13.89
CA TYR A 31 -12.35 8.07 -14.16
C TYR A 31 -13.23 8.93 -13.25
N ARG A 32 -12.65 9.75 -12.36
CA ARG A 32 -13.38 10.52 -11.36
C ARG A 32 -14.48 11.41 -11.95
N LEU A 33 -14.20 12.05 -13.09
CA LEU A 33 -15.14 12.97 -13.77
C LEU A 33 -15.88 12.32 -14.94
N ASN A 34 -15.58 11.07 -15.29
CA ASN A 34 -16.25 10.36 -16.37
C ASN A 34 -17.55 9.74 -15.84
N LYS A 35 -18.71 10.25 -16.26
CA LYS A 35 -20.02 9.78 -15.78
C LYS A 35 -20.29 8.29 -16.06
N GLU A 36 -19.79 7.76 -17.19
CA GLU A 36 -20.01 6.36 -17.59
C GLU A 36 -19.11 5.39 -16.81
N CYS A 37 -17.92 5.85 -16.43
CA CYS A 37 -16.91 5.05 -15.75
C CYS A 37 -16.69 5.43 -14.27
N HIS A 38 -17.48 6.35 -13.72
CA HIS A 38 -17.33 6.86 -12.35
C HIS A 38 -17.40 5.73 -11.30
N TRP A 39 -18.16 4.68 -11.60
CA TRP A 39 -18.26 3.50 -10.73
C TRP A 39 -16.90 2.82 -10.49
N ILE A 40 -15.94 2.89 -11.43
CA ILE A 40 -14.58 2.36 -11.26
C ILE A 40 -13.83 3.14 -10.17
N TYR A 41 -13.96 4.48 -10.20
CA TYR A 41 -13.44 5.36 -9.15
C TYR A 41 -14.03 4.99 -7.80
N GLN A 42 -15.36 4.97 -7.70
CA GLN A 42 -16.07 4.67 -6.45
C GLN A 42 -15.69 3.30 -5.88
N TYR A 43 -15.67 2.26 -6.73
CA TYR A 43 -15.34 0.90 -6.32
C TYR A 43 -13.89 0.80 -5.80
N ALA A 44 -12.91 1.34 -6.54
CA ALA A 44 -11.52 1.25 -6.15
C ALA A 44 -11.22 2.00 -4.84
N HIS A 45 -11.85 3.15 -4.62
CA HIS A 45 -11.72 3.91 -3.37
C HIS A 45 -12.37 3.19 -2.18
N ILE A 46 -13.56 2.60 -2.36
CA ILE A 46 -14.20 1.78 -1.30
C ILE A 46 -13.34 0.55 -0.99
N TRP A 47 -12.86 -0.18 -2.01
CA TRP A 47 -11.97 -1.33 -1.85
C TRP A 47 -10.72 -0.96 -1.06
N TRP A 48 -10.07 0.15 -1.44
CA TRP A 48 -8.90 0.65 -0.75
C TRP A 48 -9.17 0.98 0.72
N MET A 49 -10.15 1.86 0.96
CA MET A 49 -10.42 2.41 2.30
C MET A 49 -10.95 1.38 3.29
N PHE A 50 -11.86 0.51 2.86
CA PHE A 50 -12.57 -0.40 3.78
C PHE A 50 -11.97 -1.80 3.85
N PHE A 51 -11.20 -2.22 2.84
CA PHE A 51 -10.64 -3.57 2.81
C PHE A 51 -9.13 -3.56 2.80
N ALA A 52 -8.51 -3.12 1.70
CA ALA A 52 -7.09 -3.31 1.50
C ALA A 52 -6.24 -2.58 2.56
N LEU A 53 -6.56 -1.32 2.84
CA LEU A 53 -5.84 -0.50 3.81
C LEU A 53 -5.94 -1.08 5.24
N PRO A 54 -7.13 -1.26 5.85
CA PRO A 54 -7.22 -1.74 7.23
C PRO A 54 -6.65 -3.14 7.41
N ILE A 55 -6.91 -4.06 6.45
CA ILE A 55 -6.34 -5.42 6.49
C ILE A 55 -4.81 -5.36 6.45
N SER A 56 -4.25 -4.52 5.56
CA SER A 56 -2.81 -4.40 5.44
C SER A 56 -2.17 -3.79 6.67
N MET A 57 -2.81 -2.78 7.30
CA MET A 57 -2.31 -2.14 8.52
C MET A 57 -2.31 -3.12 9.70
N ILE A 58 -3.43 -3.80 9.95
CA ILE A 58 -3.54 -4.77 11.04
C ILE A 58 -2.55 -5.92 10.86
N SER A 59 -2.46 -6.45 9.63
CA SER A 59 -1.50 -7.52 9.30
C SER A 59 -0.06 -7.06 9.49
N SER A 60 0.26 -5.80 9.18
CA SER A 60 1.61 -5.25 9.37
C SER A 60 2.01 -5.08 10.83
N LEU A 61 1.05 -4.97 11.75
CA LEU A 61 1.32 -4.99 13.20
C LEU A 61 1.53 -6.43 13.70
N ILE A 62 0.75 -7.38 13.21
CA ILE A 62 0.72 -8.75 13.72
C ILE A 62 1.83 -9.63 13.13
N LEU A 63 2.06 -9.56 11.82
CA LEU A 63 2.98 -10.46 11.11
C LEU A 63 4.44 -10.37 11.60
N PRO A 64 5.02 -9.18 11.88
CA PRO A 64 6.37 -9.09 12.43
C PRO A 64 6.48 -9.78 13.80
N ILE A 65 5.48 -9.60 14.66
CA ILE A 65 5.42 -10.23 16.00
C ILE A 65 5.35 -11.75 15.87
N LEU A 66 4.46 -12.25 15.00
CA LEU A 66 4.34 -13.69 14.73
C LEU A 66 5.62 -14.28 14.12
N TYR A 67 6.25 -13.54 13.21
CA TYR A 67 7.50 -13.96 12.60
C TYR A 67 8.61 -14.07 13.66
N PHE A 68 8.79 -13.03 14.47
CA PHE A 68 9.78 -13.01 15.55
C PHE A 68 9.57 -14.16 16.54
N LYS A 69 8.32 -14.38 16.97
CA LYS A 69 7.97 -15.46 17.91
C LYS A 69 8.28 -16.86 17.35
N LYS A 70 8.09 -17.06 16.04
CA LYS A 70 8.22 -18.40 15.41
C LYS A 70 9.63 -18.72 14.91
N PHE A 71 10.38 -17.73 14.43
CA PHE A 71 11.65 -17.93 13.74
C PHE A 71 12.83 -17.14 14.35
N GLY A 72 12.59 -16.40 15.44
CA GLY A 72 13.59 -15.56 16.08
C GLY A 72 13.85 -14.24 15.34
N LEU A 73 14.94 -13.57 15.71
CA LEU A 73 15.31 -12.27 15.17
C LEU A 73 15.82 -12.42 13.73
N ASN A 74 15.00 -12.03 12.76
CA ASN A 74 15.45 -11.77 11.39
C ASN A 74 14.94 -10.40 10.95
N VAL A 75 15.83 -9.42 11.04
CA VAL A 75 15.52 -7.99 10.83
C VAL A 75 14.86 -7.77 9.48
N LEU A 76 15.33 -8.43 8.42
CA LEU A 76 14.77 -8.27 7.07
C LEU A 76 13.27 -8.61 7.03
N TRP A 77 12.86 -9.75 7.59
CA TRP A 77 11.45 -10.18 7.53
C TRP A 77 10.54 -9.38 8.46
N ILE A 78 11.09 -8.89 9.58
CA ILE A 78 10.37 -7.98 10.49
C ILE A 78 10.15 -6.63 9.79
N LEU A 79 11.17 -6.07 9.14
CA LEU A 79 11.07 -4.84 8.35
C LEU A 79 10.11 -4.98 7.17
N LEU A 80 10.17 -6.12 6.46
CA LEU A 80 9.21 -6.42 5.39
C LEU A 80 7.78 -6.51 5.92
N GLY A 81 7.59 -7.09 7.10
CA GLY A 81 6.28 -7.17 7.74
C GLY A 81 5.65 -5.80 8.04
N ILE A 82 6.45 -4.80 8.44
CA ILE A 82 5.97 -3.43 8.70
C ILE A 82 5.94 -2.53 7.46
N THR A 83 6.40 -3.02 6.29
CA THR A 83 6.57 -2.21 5.09
C THR A 83 5.30 -1.48 4.65
N PRO A 84 4.08 -2.06 4.67
CA PRO A 84 2.87 -1.33 4.31
C PRO A 84 2.63 -0.07 5.18
N ILE A 85 2.94 -0.13 6.48
CA ILE A 85 2.85 1.04 7.37
C ILE A 85 3.85 2.12 6.94
N ILE A 86 5.10 1.72 6.68
CA ILE A 86 6.14 2.65 6.22
C ILE A 86 5.71 3.32 4.91
N LEU A 87 5.21 2.55 3.96
CA LEU A 87 4.72 3.06 2.68
C LEU A 87 3.54 4.02 2.86
N PHE A 88 2.57 3.67 3.71
CA PHE A 88 1.42 4.53 3.99
C PHE A 88 1.83 5.90 4.54
N ILE A 89 2.81 5.95 5.43
CA ILE A 89 3.30 7.21 6.02
C ILE A 89 4.13 8.01 5.00
N THR A 90 4.99 7.33 4.23
CA THR A 90 5.98 8.01 3.38
C THR A 90 5.42 8.46 2.04
N ILE A 91 4.49 7.71 1.43
CA ILE A 91 3.98 8.01 0.09
C ILE A 91 3.35 9.41 -0.02
N PRO A 92 2.45 9.86 0.88
CA PRO A 92 1.85 11.19 0.78
C PRO A 92 2.89 12.31 0.79
N TYR A 93 3.87 12.21 1.69
CA TYR A 93 4.97 13.18 1.80
C TYR A 93 5.81 13.25 0.52
N GLN A 94 6.11 12.10 -0.09
CA GLN A 94 6.87 12.07 -1.34
C GLN A 94 6.06 12.68 -2.50
N ILE A 95 4.75 12.42 -2.57
CA ILE A 95 3.87 12.98 -3.61
C ILE A 95 3.85 14.51 -3.53
N GLU A 96 3.66 15.08 -2.34
CA GLU A 96 3.65 16.53 -2.13
C GLU A 96 4.99 17.16 -2.51
N ARG A 97 6.10 16.54 -2.11
CA ARG A 97 7.44 16.99 -2.46
C ARG A 97 7.66 16.99 -3.98
N ILE A 98 7.30 15.92 -4.66
CA ILE A 98 7.42 15.81 -6.13
C ILE A 98 6.57 16.88 -6.80
N HIS A 99 5.33 17.08 -6.35
CA HIS A 99 4.44 18.10 -6.89
C HIS A 99 5.04 19.51 -6.75
N SER A 100 5.59 19.84 -5.58
CA SER A 100 6.26 21.12 -5.35
C SER A 100 7.47 21.34 -6.27
N VAL A 101 8.32 20.31 -6.45
CA VAL A 101 9.48 20.39 -7.35
C VAL A 101 9.03 20.61 -8.80
N LEU A 102 8.05 19.86 -9.28
CA LEU A 102 7.52 20.00 -10.64
C LEU A 102 6.91 21.38 -10.87
N LYS A 103 6.17 21.91 -9.88
CA LYS A 103 5.62 23.26 -9.94
C LYS A 103 6.71 24.32 -10.05
N ASN A 104 7.78 24.21 -9.25
CA ASN A 104 8.89 25.15 -9.29
C ASN A 104 9.63 25.11 -10.62
N ILE A 105 9.85 23.91 -11.19
CA ILE A 105 10.45 23.75 -12.51
C ILE A 105 9.59 24.44 -13.58
N TRP A 106 8.28 24.23 -13.54
CA TRP A 106 7.34 24.86 -14.48
C TRP A 106 7.37 26.39 -14.42
N THR A 107 7.42 26.97 -13.22
CA THR A 107 7.51 28.43 -13.03
C THR A 107 8.85 29.04 -13.41
N VAL A 108 9.91 28.24 -13.53
CA VAL A 108 11.21 28.71 -14.01
C VAL A 108 11.28 28.65 -15.54
N ILE A 109 10.57 27.72 -16.15
CA ILE A 109 10.57 27.50 -17.61
C ILE A 109 9.58 28.45 -18.33
N ASN A 110 8.47 28.83 -17.69
CA ASN A 110 7.47 29.77 -18.21
C ASN A 110 7.46 31.08 -17.42
#